data_AF-A0A730ICH8-F1
#
_entry.id   AF-A0A730ICH8-F1
#
_cell.length_a   1.000
_cell.length_b   1.000
_cell.length_c   1.000
_cell.angle_alpha   90.00
_cell.angle_beta   90.00
_cell.angle_gamma   90.00
#
_symmetry.space_group_name_H-M   'P 1'
#
loop_
_entity.id
_entity.type
_entity.pdbx_description
1 polymer ?
#
loop_
_entity_poly.entity_id
_entity_poly.type
_entity_poly.pdbx_seq_one_letter_code
_entity_poly.pdbx_strand_id
1 'polypeptide(L)'
;MDTSLAHENARLRALLQTQQDTIRQMAEYNRLLSQRVAAYASEINRLKALVAKLQRMQFGKSSEKLRAKTERQIQDAQERISALQEEMAETLG
;
A
#
# COMPACT_ATOMS: atom_id res chain seq x y z
N MET A 1 -53.05 4.99 -15.63
CA MET A 1 -52.39 5.23 -14.33
C MET A 1 -51.43 4.08 -14.00
N ASP A 2 -51.83 2.81 -14.17
CA ASP A 2 -50.98 1.63 -13.89
C ASP A 2 -49.71 1.52 -14.73
N THR A 3 -49.75 1.91 -16.00
CA THR A 3 -48.55 1.93 -16.84
C THR A 3 -47.49 2.89 -16.30
N SER A 4 -47.88 4.05 -15.78
CA SER A 4 -46.93 5.03 -15.23
C SER A 4 -46.23 4.53 -13.97
N LEU A 5 -46.94 3.78 -13.11
CA LEU A 5 -46.36 3.19 -11.90
C LEU A 5 -45.39 2.06 -12.23
N ALA A 6 -45.70 1.23 -13.24
CA ALA A 6 -44.82 0.16 -13.69
C ALA A 6 -43.49 0.70 -14.25
N HIS A 7 -43.53 1.77 -15.04
CA HIS A 7 -42.33 2.42 -15.57
C HIS A 7 -41.47 3.04 -14.46
N GLU A 8 -42.08 3.72 -13.49
CA GLU A 8 -41.34 4.29 -12.35
C GLU A 8 -40.71 3.19 -11.48
N ASN A 9 -41.39 2.08 -11.25
CA ASN A 9 -40.83 0.94 -10.52
C ASN A 9 -39.63 0.32 -11.25
N ALA A 10 -39.72 0.19 -12.58
CA ALA A 10 -38.61 -0.28 -13.40
C ALA A 10 -37.41 0.68 -13.33
N ARG A 11 -37.65 2.00 -13.38
CA ARG A 11 -36.62 3.03 -13.23
C ARG A 11 -35.92 2.96 -11.87
N LEU A 12 -36.68 2.83 -10.79
CA LEU A 12 -36.13 2.70 -9.43
C LEU A 12 -35.31 1.43 -9.25
N ARG A 13 -35.75 0.30 -9.83
CA ARG A 13 -34.97 -0.95 -9.81
C ARG A 13 -33.66 -0.83 -10.58
N ALA A 14 -33.68 -0.19 -11.75
CA ALA A 14 -32.48 0.07 -12.52
C ALA A 14 -31.50 0.97 -11.73
N LEU A 15 -31.99 2.03 -11.09
CA LEU A 15 -31.17 2.90 -10.26
C LEU A 15 -30.56 2.16 -9.07
N LEU A 16 -31.36 1.35 -8.36
CA LEU A 16 -30.88 0.53 -7.26
C LEU A 16 -29.80 -0.47 -7.71
N GLN A 17 -29.99 -1.09 -8.87
CA GLN A 17 -29.01 -2.01 -9.45
C GLN A 17 -27.69 -1.28 -9.74
N THR A 18 -27.73 -0.10 -10.37
CA THR A 18 -26.55 0.72 -10.62
C THR A 18 -25.83 1.09 -9.32
N GLN A 19 -26.58 1.50 -8.29
CA GLN A 19 -25.99 1.82 -6.98
C GLN A 19 -25.31 0.60 -6.34
N GLN A 20 -25.92 -0.58 -6.41
CA GLN A 20 -25.33 -1.81 -5.91
C GLN A 20 -24.03 -2.17 -6.65
N ASP A 21 -24.02 -1.99 -7.97
CA ASP A 21 -22.82 -2.25 -8.79
C ASP A 21 -21.69 -1.27 -8.47
N THR A 22 -22.01 0.02 -8.26
CA THR A 22 -21.02 1.01 -7.78
C THR A 22 -20.47 0.63 -6.41
N ILE A 23 -21.31 0.21 -5.45
CA ILE A 23 -20.85 -0.22 -4.12
C ILE A 23 -19.90 -1.42 -4.23
N ARG A 24 -20.22 -2.39 -5.10
CA ARG A 24 -19.33 -3.54 -5.34
C ARG A 24 -17.97 -3.12 -5.90
N GLN A 25 -17.97 -2.21 -6.87
CA GLN A 25 -16.72 -1.67 -7.45
C GLN A 25 -15.87 -0.94 -6.40
N MET A 26 -16.51 -0.10 -5.56
CA MET A 26 -15.81 0.59 -4.47
C MET A 26 -15.25 -0.39 -3.43
N ALA A 27 -15.99 -1.45 -3.10
CA ALA A 27 -15.52 -2.48 -2.17
C ALA A 27 -14.29 -3.22 -2.70
N GLU A 28 -14.29 -3.60 -3.99
CA GLU A 28 -13.12 -4.21 -4.62
C GLU A 28 -11.93 -3.25 -4.70
N TYR A 29 -12.17 -1.98 -5.04
CA TYR A 29 -11.13 -0.95 -5.00
C TYR A 29 -10.50 -0.83 -3.61
N ASN A 30 -11.31 -0.70 -2.56
CA ASN A 30 -10.83 -0.61 -1.17
C ASN A 30 -10.07 -1.86 -0.75
N ARG A 31 -10.49 -3.04 -1.20
CA ARG A 31 -9.80 -4.31 -0.96
C ARG A 31 -8.41 -4.31 -1.59
N LEU A 32 -8.30 -3.95 -2.86
CA LEU A 32 -7.02 -3.87 -3.57
C LEU A 32 -6.09 -2.81 -2.96
N LEU A 33 -6.65 -1.65 -2.60
CA LEU A 33 -5.92 -0.60 -1.91
C LEU A 33 -5.36 -1.10 -0.57
N SER A 34 -6.17 -1.80 0.23
CA SER A 34 -5.76 -2.39 1.50
C SER A 34 -4.64 -3.42 1.32
N GLN A 35 -4.70 -4.25 0.27
CA GLN A 35 -3.64 -5.21 -0.05
C GLN A 35 -2.33 -4.52 -0.42
N ARG A 36 -2.40 -3.45 -1.21
CA ARG A 36 -1.23 -2.64 -1.59
C ARG A 36 -0.58 -2.00 -0.36
N VAL A 37 -1.37 -1.40 0.53
CA VAL A 37 -0.89 -0.83 1.80
C VAL A 37 -0.24 -1.90 2.69
N ALA A 38 -0.83 -3.09 2.78
CA ALA A 38 -0.26 -4.20 3.54
C ALA A 38 1.09 -4.66 2.96
N ALA A 39 1.22 -4.70 1.63
CA ALA A 39 2.48 -5.03 0.96
C ALA A 39 3.58 -4.00 1.26
N TYR A 40 3.25 -2.70 1.17
CA TYR A 40 4.16 -1.62 1.55
C TYR A 40 4.63 -1.73 3.00
N ALA A 41 3.69 -1.91 3.94
CA ALA A 41 4.01 -2.07 5.35
C ALA A 41 4.95 -3.28 5.61
N SER A 42 4.71 -4.40 4.93
CA SER A 42 5.56 -5.59 5.03
C SER A 42 6.99 -5.31 4.54
N GLU A 43 7.15 -4.68 3.38
CA GLU A 43 8.47 -4.38 2.82
C GLU A 43 9.24 -3.35 3.67
N ILE A 44 8.56 -2.31 4.14
CA ILE A 44 9.14 -1.33 5.08
C ILE A 44 9.65 -2.03 6.35
N ASN A 45 8.86 -2.95 6.93
CA ASN A 45 9.26 -3.69 8.12
C ASN A 45 10.47 -4.61 7.85
N ARG A 46 10.50 -5.27 6.69
CA ARG A 46 11.65 -6.09 6.26
C ARG A 46 12.92 -5.24 6.12
N LEU A 47 12.83 -4.08 5.50
CA LEU A 47 13.96 -3.16 5.33
C LEU A 47 14.43 -2.59 6.66
N LYS A 48 13.52 -2.22 7.56
CA LYS A 48 13.88 -1.78 8.93
C LYS A 48 14.63 -2.86 9.70
N ALA A 49 14.19 -4.12 9.58
CA ALA A 49 14.90 -5.25 10.18
C ALA A 49 16.29 -5.46 9.56
N LEU A 50 16.43 -5.29 8.24
CA LEU A 50 17.72 -5.33 7.55
C LEU A 50 18.66 -4.23 8.04
N VAL A 51 18.18 -2.98 8.14
CA VAL A 51 18.95 -1.85 8.67
C VAL A 51 19.45 -2.15 10.08
N ALA A 52 18.56 -2.60 10.97
CA ALA A 52 18.94 -2.96 12.34
C ALA A 52 20.00 -4.08 12.38
N LYS A 53 19.89 -5.09 11.49
CA LYS A 53 20.89 -6.15 11.36
C LYS A 53 22.24 -5.61 10.89
N LEU A 54 22.25 -4.76 9.86
CA LEU A 54 23.47 -4.17 9.31
C LEU A 54 24.17 -3.26 10.33
N GLN A 55 23.41 -2.46 11.07
CA GLN A 55 23.95 -1.62 12.16
C GLN A 55 24.62 -2.48 13.24
N ARG A 56 24.00 -3.59 13.66
CA ARG A 56 24.64 -4.54 14.60
C ARG A 56 25.91 -5.16 14.02
N MET A 57 25.91 -5.49 12.73
CA MET A 57 27.09 -6.06 12.05
C MET A 57 28.23 -5.05 11.87
N GLN A 58 27.96 -3.74 11.94
CA GLN A 58 28.99 -2.71 11.89
C GLN A 58 29.84 -2.71 13.17
N PHE A 59 29.21 -3.00 14.33
CA PHE A 59 29.92 -3.26 15.58
C PHE A 59 30.75 -4.55 15.44
N GLY A 60 32.07 -4.43 15.56
CA GLY A 60 33.01 -5.56 15.49
C GLY A 60 33.77 -5.71 14.16
N LYS A 61 33.50 -4.88 13.14
CA LYS A 61 34.29 -4.88 11.90
C LYS A 61 35.56 -4.04 12.07
N SER A 62 36.73 -4.66 11.92
CA SER A 62 38.04 -3.99 11.99
C SER A 62 38.47 -3.35 10.67
N SER A 63 37.88 -3.75 9.54
CA SER A 63 38.22 -3.23 8.21
C SER A 63 37.30 -2.08 7.80
N GLU A 64 37.91 -0.94 7.50
CA GLU A 64 37.25 0.28 7.00
C GLU A 64 36.43 0.02 5.73
N LYS A 65 36.95 -0.80 4.80
CA LYS A 65 36.24 -1.20 3.58
C LYS A 65 34.93 -1.96 3.87
N LEU A 66 34.93 -2.81 4.90
CA LEU A 66 33.72 -3.53 5.31
C LEU A 66 32.71 -2.63 6.03
N ARG A 67 33.18 -1.60 6.74
CA ARG A 67 32.31 -0.57 7.34
C ARG A 67 31.63 0.26 6.25
N ALA A 68 32.41 0.82 5.32
CA ALA A 68 31.88 1.62 4.21
C ALA A 68 30.84 0.86 3.36
N LYS A 69 31.06 -0.43 3.10
CA LYS A 69 30.06 -1.26 2.41
C LYS A 69 28.76 -1.40 3.21
N THR A 70 28.85 -1.56 4.53
CA THR A 70 27.69 -1.73 5.41
C THR A 70 26.91 -0.43 5.52
N GLU A 71 27.61 0.71 5.65
CA GLU A 71 27.02 2.05 5.66
C GLU A 71 26.25 2.33 4.37
N ARG A 72 26.83 2.00 3.22
CA ARG A 72 26.14 2.14 1.93
C ARG A 72 24.86 1.30 1.86
N GLN A 73 24.90 0.05 2.32
CA GLN A 73 23.70 -0.80 2.35
C GLN A 73 22.63 -0.29 3.32
N ILE A 74 23.03 0.33 4.43
CA ILE A 74 22.10 0.99 5.35
C ILE A 74 21.46 2.20 4.66
N GLN A 75 22.25 3.03 3.99
CA GLN A 75 21.76 4.20 3.27
C GLN A 75 20.77 3.81 2.17
N ASP A 76 21.13 2.85 1.31
CA ASP A 76 20.26 2.37 0.23
C ASP A 76 18.93 1.83 0.78
N ALA A 77 18.97 1.09 1.90
CA ALA A 77 17.76 0.56 2.54
C ALA A 77 16.90 1.68 3.17
N GLN A 78 17.52 2.71 3.73
CA GLN A 78 16.82 3.88 4.28
C GLN A 78 16.16 4.71 3.19
N GLU A 79 16.86 4.95 2.07
CA GLU A 79 16.29 5.62 0.90
C GLU A 79 15.09 4.86 0.35
N ARG A 80 15.19 3.53 0.25
CA ARG A 80 14.06 2.71 -0.20
C ARG A 80 12.88 2.75 0.78
N ILE A 81 13.13 2.77 2.10
CA ILE A 81 12.06 2.96 3.10
C ILE A 81 11.35 4.30 2.86
N SER A 82 12.09 5.40 2.71
CA SER A 82 11.50 6.72 2.47
C SER A 82 10.66 6.76 1.20
N ALA A 83 11.18 6.21 0.09
CA ALA A 83 10.43 6.13 -1.17
C ALA A 83 9.13 5.33 -1.02
N LEU A 84 9.16 4.18 -0.33
CA LEU A 84 7.96 3.38 -0.10
C LEU A 84 6.95 4.08 0.82
N GLN A 85 7.41 4.91 1.76
CA GLN A 85 6.53 5.70 2.62
C GLN A 85 5.85 6.83 1.85
N GLU A 86 6.57 7.47 0.91
CA GLU A 86 6.04 8.49 0.02
C GLU A 86 5.02 7.88 -0.98
N GLU A 87 5.38 6.80 -1.66
CA GLU A 87 4.47 6.05 -2.55
C GLU A 87 3.19 5.61 -1.82
N MET A 88 3.30 5.20 -0.56
CA MET A 88 2.16 4.81 0.28
C MET A 88 1.30 6.02 0.67
N ALA A 89 1.91 7.17 0.97
CA ALA A 89 1.18 8.40 1.28
C ALA A 89 0.41 8.93 0.06
N GLU A 90 1.03 8.93 -1.12
CA GLU A 90 0.37 9.27 -2.39
C GLU A 90 -0.75 8.29 -2.74
N THR A 91 -0.57 7.01 -2.40
CA THR A 91 -1.57 5.96 -2.58
C THR A 91 -2.83 6.16 -1.71
N LEU A 92 -2.69 6.86 -0.58
CA LEU A 92 -3.75 7.07 0.43
C LEU A 92 -4.34 8.48 0.41
N GLY A 93 -3.67 9.46 -0.19
CA GLY A 93 -4.12 10.85 -0.35
C GLY A 93 -5.04 11.04 -1.54
#